data_AF-A0A5J4R417-F1
#
_entry.id   AF-A0A5J4R417-F1
#
_cell.length_a   1.000
_cell.length_b   1.000
_cell.length_c   1.000
_cell.angle_alpha   90.00
_cell.angle_beta   90.00
_cell.angle_gamma   90.00
#
_symmetry.space_group_name_H-M   'P 1'
#
loop_
_entity.id
_entity.type
_entity.pdbx_description
1 polymer ?
#
loop_
_entity_poly.entity_id
_entity_poly.type
_entity_poly.pdbx_seq_one_letter_code
_entity_poly.pdbx_strand_id
1 'polypeptide(L)'
;MKENLDEESVKANKSALHLFNPAHDLSLANYSPTYMPPASACRLSVDLSLLPVWYARPEDMVLASSLYNIPFLREKQALFLELPHLLMEPEVATTPNLIPAPWGWNPAVHKYLLSLGIPVEMLPNKEQLATIRTQSHRLFAVNVLPALQLNDNFCGESFYLTNTNDIRHFVENHETCLLKAPLSGSGKGLNWCRNVYTPVINRWSEHAINRQGGVVAEPIYNKVMDFAMLFYAAGDGNVSFAGYSLFRTRTNGVYESNVLLPDEMIERRLANYVPLEALRELRLCLEKELSMRLSHIYTGYLGTDMMICRFADAPEYRIHPCVEVNLRMTMGVVARLFYDRYVQPEAEGVFKVNYSSSPDQLAAEHLHLLKEYPLQVSGGKIIAGYLSLAPITPHSHYAASVLLCKAHCYKSLK
;
A
#
# COMPACT_ATOMS: atom_id res chain seq x y z
N MET A 1 14.85 -52.40 14.16
CA MET A 1 14.49 -51.82 12.84
C MET A 1 12.97 -51.75 12.71
N LYS A 2 12.33 -50.92 13.53
CA LYS A 2 10.91 -50.55 13.49
C LYS A 2 10.71 -49.53 14.60
N GLU A 3 11.23 -48.34 14.35
CA GLU A 3 11.12 -47.10 15.14
C GLU A 3 12.02 -46.13 14.36
N ASN A 4 11.50 -44.96 13.96
CA ASN A 4 12.09 -43.94 13.06
C ASN A 4 11.42 -43.79 11.68
N LEU A 5 10.15 -44.15 11.49
CA LEU A 5 9.40 -43.78 10.27
C LEU A 5 8.18 -42.88 10.50
N ASP A 6 7.93 -42.42 11.73
CA ASP A 6 6.72 -41.62 12.07
C ASP A 6 7.00 -40.17 12.55
N GLU A 7 8.23 -39.64 12.38
CA GLU A 7 8.51 -38.21 12.66
C GLU A 7 8.58 -37.32 11.41
N GLU A 8 8.49 -37.89 10.20
CA GLU A 8 8.48 -37.14 8.93
C GLU A 8 7.10 -37.05 8.25
N SER A 9 6.04 -37.55 8.87
CA SER A 9 4.68 -37.39 8.37
C SER A 9 3.98 -36.18 8.99
N VAL A 10 3.71 -35.18 8.14
CA VAL A 10 2.86 -33.99 8.36
C VAL A 10 3.54 -32.79 9.05
N LYS A 11 4.53 -32.17 8.39
CA LYS A 11 4.60 -30.70 8.44
C LYS A 11 3.35 -30.18 7.75
N ALA A 12 2.28 -29.94 8.51
CA ALA A 12 1.05 -29.42 7.95
C ALA A 12 1.37 -28.10 7.25
N ASN A 13 1.09 -28.03 5.95
CA ASN A 13 1.46 -26.86 5.17
C ASN A 13 0.66 -25.66 5.68
N LYS A 14 1.35 -24.67 6.24
CA LYS A 14 0.73 -23.46 6.79
C LYS A 14 0.25 -22.59 5.63
N SER A 15 -0.99 -22.12 5.69
CA SER A 15 -1.61 -21.31 4.64
C SER A 15 -1.90 -19.91 5.17
N ALA A 16 -1.58 -18.85 4.44
CA ALA A 16 -1.87 -17.50 4.91
C ALA A 16 -3.37 -17.20 4.74
N LEU A 17 -3.98 -16.54 5.74
CA LEU A 17 -5.34 -16.02 5.69
C LEU A 17 -5.28 -14.52 5.42
N HIS A 18 -5.55 -14.11 4.20
CA HIS A 18 -5.55 -12.72 3.79
C HIS A 18 -6.90 -12.05 4.04
N LEU A 19 -6.86 -10.82 4.52
CA LEU A 19 -8.04 -9.99 4.76
C LEU A 19 -7.76 -8.55 4.32
N PHE A 20 -8.58 -8.03 3.41
CA PHE A 20 -8.48 -6.65 3.00
C PHE A 20 -8.90 -5.71 4.15
N ASN A 21 -8.03 -4.79 4.53
CA ASN A 21 -8.23 -3.85 5.64
C ASN A 21 -7.73 -2.45 5.25
N PRO A 22 -8.42 -1.76 4.32
CA PRO A 22 -7.96 -0.48 3.77
C PRO A 22 -8.05 0.68 4.75
N ALA A 23 -8.77 0.51 5.87
CA ALA A 23 -8.89 1.51 6.92
C ALA A 23 -7.72 1.48 7.93
N HIS A 24 -6.69 0.65 7.69
CA HIS A 24 -5.61 0.39 8.63
C HIS A 24 -5.02 1.65 9.27
N ASP A 25 -4.63 2.65 8.49
CA ASP A 25 -3.99 3.88 8.99
C ASP A 25 -4.93 4.68 9.92
N LEU A 26 -6.23 4.72 9.59
CA LEU A 26 -7.27 5.35 10.42
C LEU A 26 -7.49 4.59 11.72
N SER A 27 -7.48 3.25 11.64
CA SER A 27 -7.60 2.38 12.81
C SER A 27 -6.40 2.50 13.74
N LEU A 28 -5.18 2.70 13.22
CA LEU A 28 -3.99 2.98 14.03
C LEU A 28 -4.03 4.38 14.65
N ALA A 29 -4.57 5.38 13.94
CA ALA A 29 -4.75 6.73 14.46
C ALA A 29 -5.72 6.76 15.65
N ASN A 30 -6.85 6.04 15.55
CA ASN A 30 -7.83 5.92 16.64
C ASN A 30 -7.36 4.96 17.75
N TYR A 31 -6.71 3.87 17.36
CA TYR A 31 -6.13 2.84 18.21
C TYR A 31 -7.11 2.15 19.17
N SER A 32 -8.37 1.95 18.75
CA SER A 32 -9.38 1.22 19.52
C SER A 32 -9.75 -0.13 18.86
N PRO A 33 -9.89 -1.22 19.65
CA PRO A 33 -10.44 -2.48 19.17
C PRO A 33 -11.89 -2.41 18.68
N THR A 34 -12.62 -1.35 19.02
CA THR A 34 -14.02 -1.12 18.62
C THR A 34 -14.18 0.01 17.63
N TYR A 35 -13.07 0.49 17.05
CA TYR A 35 -13.12 1.56 16.07
C TYR A 35 -13.95 1.16 14.85
N MET A 36 -14.91 2.00 14.49
CA MET A 36 -15.66 1.89 13.24
C MET A 36 -15.14 2.96 12.27
N PRO A 37 -14.54 2.56 11.13
CA PRO A 37 -14.11 3.52 10.12
C PRO A 37 -15.29 4.34 9.55
N PRO A 38 -15.03 5.49 8.92
CA PRO A 38 -16.06 6.24 8.21
C PRO A 38 -16.71 5.41 7.10
N ALA A 39 -17.97 5.72 6.77
CA ALA A 39 -18.76 4.97 5.79
C ALA A 39 -18.05 4.75 4.43
N SER A 40 -17.27 5.72 3.96
CA SER A 40 -16.48 5.59 2.74
C SER A 40 -15.38 4.54 2.83
N ALA A 41 -14.70 4.42 3.97
CA ALA A 41 -13.68 3.39 4.19
C ALA A 41 -14.31 2.00 4.36
N CYS A 42 -15.46 1.91 5.04
CA CYS A 42 -16.22 0.65 5.12
C CYS A 42 -16.69 0.20 3.73
N ARG A 43 -17.21 1.13 2.91
CA ARG A 43 -17.61 0.86 1.53
C ARG A 43 -16.44 0.37 0.68
N LEU A 44 -15.27 1.02 0.77
CA LEU A 44 -14.05 0.57 0.11
C LEU A 44 -13.65 -0.87 0.51
N SER A 45 -13.75 -1.19 1.81
CA SER A 45 -13.43 -2.53 2.33
C SER A 45 -14.37 -3.60 1.79
N VAL A 46 -15.65 -3.29 1.63
CA VAL A 46 -16.64 -4.22 1.08
C VAL A 46 -16.44 -4.39 -0.43
N ASP A 47 -16.41 -3.28 -1.16
CA ASP A 47 -16.35 -3.28 -2.62
C ASP A 47 -15.07 -3.95 -3.15
N LEU A 48 -13.94 -3.79 -2.44
CA LEU A 48 -12.65 -4.36 -2.84
C LEU A 48 -12.18 -5.49 -1.92
N SER A 49 -13.09 -6.12 -1.18
CA SER A 49 -12.79 -7.25 -0.29
C SER A 49 -12.03 -8.39 -0.98
N LEU A 50 -12.29 -8.60 -2.28
CA LEU A 50 -11.65 -9.63 -3.10
C LEU A 50 -10.23 -9.28 -3.55
N LEU A 51 -9.75 -8.04 -3.37
CA LEU A 51 -8.44 -7.62 -3.88
C LEU A 51 -7.27 -8.55 -3.48
N PRO A 52 -7.27 -9.19 -2.29
CA PRO A 52 -6.22 -10.14 -1.92
C PRO A 52 -6.05 -11.36 -2.82
N VAL A 53 -7.07 -11.78 -3.58
CA VAL A 53 -6.93 -12.95 -4.47
C VAL A 53 -5.84 -12.74 -5.53
N TRP A 54 -5.54 -11.48 -5.86
CA TRP A 54 -4.56 -11.10 -6.88
C TRP A 54 -3.11 -11.05 -6.37
N TYR A 55 -2.89 -11.24 -5.07
CA TYR A 55 -1.53 -11.29 -4.50
C TYR A 55 -1.31 -12.45 -3.53
N ALA A 56 -2.35 -13.11 -3.07
CA ALA A 56 -2.27 -14.33 -2.29
C ALA A 56 -1.77 -15.51 -3.15
N ARG A 57 -1.07 -16.46 -2.56
CA ARG A 57 -0.56 -17.65 -3.27
C ARG A 57 -1.71 -18.65 -3.50
N PRO A 58 -1.59 -19.60 -4.44
CA PRO A 58 -2.64 -20.58 -4.70
C PRO A 58 -3.08 -21.38 -3.46
N GLU A 59 -2.14 -21.67 -2.56
CA GLU A 59 -2.35 -22.38 -1.29
C GLU A 59 -2.93 -21.51 -0.18
N ASP A 60 -2.93 -20.18 -0.34
CA ASP A 60 -3.46 -19.26 0.65
C ASP A 60 -5.00 -19.18 0.58
N MET A 61 -5.58 -18.56 1.61
CA MET A 61 -7.01 -18.33 1.74
C MET A 61 -7.31 -16.83 1.79
N VAL A 62 -8.42 -16.41 1.20
CA VAL A 62 -8.88 -15.01 1.26
C VAL A 62 -10.23 -14.93 1.97
N LEU A 63 -10.27 -14.18 3.08
CA LEU A 63 -11.50 -13.90 3.82
C LEU A 63 -12.26 -12.76 3.13
N ALA A 64 -13.10 -13.12 2.16
CA ALA A 64 -13.88 -12.17 1.38
C ALA A 64 -15.16 -12.81 0.82
N SER A 65 -15.83 -13.67 1.59
CA SER A 65 -17.00 -14.34 1.04
C SER A 65 -18.21 -13.40 0.90
N SER A 66 -18.77 -13.35 -0.30
CA SER A 66 -20.03 -12.67 -0.60
C SER A 66 -20.73 -13.34 -1.78
N LEU A 67 -22.05 -13.13 -1.91
CA LEU A 67 -22.85 -13.65 -3.03
C LEU A 67 -22.33 -13.19 -4.41
N TYR A 68 -21.62 -12.06 -4.47
CA TYR A 68 -21.03 -11.54 -5.71
C TYR A 68 -19.58 -12.01 -5.92
N ASN A 69 -18.83 -12.20 -4.83
CA ASN A 69 -17.41 -12.54 -4.87
C ASN A 69 -17.17 -13.98 -5.36
N ILE A 70 -17.99 -14.93 -4.95
CA ILE A 70 -17.87 -16.34 -5.35
C ILE A 70 -18.02 -16.54 -6.87
N PRO A 71 -19.12 -16.10 -7.53
CA PRO A 71 -19.27 -16.29 -8.97
C PRO A 71 -18.21 -15.51 -9.76
N PHE A 72 -17.86 -14.30 -9.33
CA PHE A 72 -16.79 -13.52 -9.95
C PHE A 72 -15.46 -14.26 -9.92
N LEU A 73 -15.06 -14.78 -8.74
CA LEU A 73 -13.79 -15.50 -8.62
C LEU A 73 -13.77 -16.77 -9.47
N ARG A 74 -14.88 -17.53 -9.53
CA ARG A 74 -14.98 -18.72 -10.39
C ARG A 74 -14.78 -18.40 -11.86
N GLU A 75 -15.32 -17.28 -12.34
CA GLU A 75 -15.09 -16.80 -13.71
C GLU A 75 -13.60 -16.49 -13.93
N LYS A 76 -12.95 -15.83 -12.97
CA LYS A 76 -11.51 -15.49 -13.10
C LYS A 76 -10.60 -16.70 -12.99
N GLN A 77 -10.96 -17.70 -12.18
CA GLN A 77 -10.23 -18.96 -12.07
C GLN A 77 -10.21 -19.75 -13.40
N ALA A 78 -11.20 -19.56 -14.29
CA ALA A 78 -11.16 -20.15 -15.62
C ALA A 78 -10.07 -19.55 -16.53
N LEU A 79 -9.61 -18.33 -16.24
CA LEU A 79 -8.54 -17.64 -16.97
C LEU A 79 -7.19 -17.72 -16.23
N PHE A 80 -7.23 -17.74 -14.90
CA PHE A 80 -6.08 -17.69 -14.01
C PHE A 80 -6.18 -18.84 -13.00
N LEU A 81 -5.66 -20.01 -13.39
CA LEU A 81 -5.81 -21.27 -12.63
C LEU A 81 -5.19 -21.25 -11.23
N GLU A 82 -4.26 -20.32 -11.00
CA GLU A 82 -3.50 -20.16 -9.75
C GLU A 82 -4.15 -19.22 -8.73
N LEU A 83 -5.38 -18.73 -8.98
CA LEU A 83 -6.07 -17.90 -8.01
C LEU A 83 -6.52 -18.72 -6.77
N PRO A 84 -6.34 -18.18 -5.55
CA PRO A 84 -6.61 -18.87 -4.29
C PRO A 84 -8.11 -19.12 -4.07
N HIS A 85 -8.42 -19.86 -3.00
CA HIS A 85 -9.79 -20.07 -2.55
C HIS A 85 -10.29 -18.98 -1.60
N LEU A 86 -11.61 -18.77 -1.59
CA LEU A 86 -12.27 -17.95 -0.56
C LEU A 86 -12.58 -18.80 0.66
N LEU A 87 -12.46 -18.17 1.82
CA LEU A 87 -12.88 -18.73 3.09
C LEU A 87 -14.05 -17.93 3.66
N MET A 88 -15.07 -18.62 4.18
CA MET A 88 -16.18 -18.01 4.90
C MET A 88 -15.81 -17.78 6.37
N GLU A 89 -16.42 -16.77 6.99
CA GLU A 89 -16.20 -16.49 8.43
C GLU A 89 -16.40 -17.71 9.34
N PRO A 90 -17.46 -18.54 9.20
CA PRO A 90 -17.65 -19.72 10.05
C PRO A 90 -16.60 -20.82 9.84
N GLU A 91 -15.96 -20.86 8.67
CA GLU A 91 -14.97 -21.87 8.33
C GLU A 91 -13.60 -21.57 8.97
N VAL A 92 -13.34 -20.31 9.33
CA VAL A 92 -12.06 -19.85 9.92
C VAL A 92 -11.69 -20.66 11.16
N ALA A 93 -12.61 -20.84 12.10
CA ALA A 93 -12.37 -21.57 13.35
C ALA A 93 -12.07 -23.06 13.16
N THR A 94 -12.49 -23.64 12.03
CA THR A 94 -12.37 -25.08 11.75
C THR A 94 -11.26 -25.42 10.76
N THR A 95 -10.69 -24.41 10.10
CA THR A 95 -9.63 -24.59 9.12
C THR A 95 -8.26 -24.63 9.83
N PRO A 96 -7.56 -25.76 9.82
CA PRO A 96 -6.30 -25.90 10.55
C PRO A 96 -5.16 -25.14 9.84
N ASN A 97 -4.13 -24.76 10.59
CA ASN A 97 -2.86 -24.20 10.09
C ASN A 97 -2.99 -22.87 9.31
N LEU A 98 -4.01 -22.07 9.60
CA LEU A 98 -4.12 -20.71 9.08
C LEU A 98 -3.16 -19.75 9.80
N ILE A 99 -2.43 -18.95 9.03
CA ILE A 99 -1.62 -17.84 9.52
C ILE A 99 -2.26 -16.53 9.08
N PRO A 100 -2.83 -15.72 9.98
CA PRO A 100 -3.42 -14.46 9.58
C PRO A 100 -2.39 -13.50 8.97
N ALA A 101 -2.72 -12.97 7.80
CA ALA A 101 -1.94 -11.98 7.07
C ALA A 101 -2.87 -10.86 6.56
N PRO A 102 -3.47 -10.07 7.47
CA PRO A 102 -4.33 -8.98 7.05
C PRO A 102 -3.51 -7.94 6.26
N TRP A 103 -4.20 -7.11 5.48
CA TRP A 103 -3.60 -5.98 4.75
C TRP A 103 -2.69 -5.13 5.66
N GLY A 104 -3.08 -4.94 6.92
CA GLY A 104 -2.20 -4.47 7.99
C GLY A 104 -2.81 -4.70 9.36
N TRP A 105 -1.97 -4.86 10.38
CA TRP A 105 -2.37 -5.15 11.76
C TRP A 105 -2.80 -3.93 12.57
N ASN A 106 -3.96 -4.00 13.20
CA ASN A 106 -4.43 -2.99 14.15
C ASN A 106 -5.38 -3.63 15.19
N PRO A 107 -5.70 -2.93 16.29
CA PRO A 107 -6.54 -3.51 17.35
C PRO A 107 -7.93 -4.00 16.88
N ALA A 108 -8.54 -3.34 15.90
CA ALA A 108 -9.86 -3.72 15.40
C ALA A 108 -9.81 -5.02 14.59
N VAL A 109 -8.85 -5.17 13.67
CA VAL A 109 -8.68 -6.43 12.91
C VAL A 109 -8.20 -7.58 13.80
N HIS A 110 -7.37 -7.30 14.81
CA HIS A 110 -7.01 -8.29 15.84
C HIS A 110 -8.27 -8.81 16.55
N LYS A 111 -9.14 -7.91 17.04
CA LYS A 111 -10.38 -8.30 17.72
C LYS A 111 -11.31 -9.09 16.79
N TYR A 112 -11.42 -8.68 15.54
CA TYR A 112 -12.25 -9.35 14.55
C TYR A 112 -11.77 -10.78 14.28
N LEU A 113 -10.48 -10.98 13.99
CA LEU A 113 -9.91 -12.32 13.75
C LEU A 113 -10.03 -13.22 14.98
N LEU A 114 -9.81 -12.68 16.18
CA LEU A 114 -10.04 -13.42 17.43
C LEU A 114 -11.51 -13.88 17.56
N SER A 115 -12.47 -13.03 17.18
CA SER A 115 -13.90 -13.39 17.22
C SER A 115 -14.30 -14.45 16.19
N LEU A 116 -13.49 -14.65 15.15
CA LEU A 116 -13.65 -15.72 14.16
C LEU A 116 -13.01 -17.04 14.59
N GLY A 117 -12.44 -17.11 15.80
CA GLY A 117 -11.83 -18.32 16.35
C GLY A 117 -10.36 -18.53 16.00
N ILE A 118 -9.67 -17.51 15.46
CA ILE A 118 -8.21 -17.57 15.34
C ILE A 118 -7.58 -17.62 16.74
N PRO A 119 -6.69 -18.59 17.02
CA PRO A 119 -6.02 -18.67 18.31
C PRO A 119 -5.16 -17.44 18.62
N VAL A 120 -5.14 -17.01 19.89
CA VAL A 120 -4.46 -15.77 20.30
C VAL A 120 -2.96 -15.81 20.05
N GLU A 121 -2.35 -16.99 20.07
CA GLU A 121 -0.93 -17.23 19.78
C GLU A 121 -0.55 -16.99 18.31
N MET A 122 -1.54 -16.98 17.40
CA MET A 122 -1.35 -16.64 15.99
C MET A 122 -1.57 -15.14 15.70
N LEU A 123 -1.96 -14.37 16.72
CA LEU A 123 -2.23 -12.94 16.61
C LEU A 123 -1.08 -12.13 17.24
N PRO A 124 -0.80 -10.91 16.76
CA PRO A 124 0.17 -10.05 17.41
C PRO A 124 -0.30 -9.67 18.80
N ASN A 125 0.59 -9.76 19.78
CA ASN A 125 0.30 -9.33 21.14
C ASN A 125 0.20 -7.79 21.25
N LYS A 126 -0.14 -7.29 22.44
CA LYS A 126 -0.31 -5.84 22.68
C LYS A 126 0.95 -5.01 22.40
N GLU A 127 2.11 -5.54 22.72
CA GLU A 127 3.40 -4.86 22.50
C GLU A 127 3.75 -4.81 21.01
N GLN A 128 3.54 -5.90 20.29
CA GLN A 128 3.68 -5.95 18.84
C GLN A 128 2.75 -4.96 18.15
N LEU A 129 1.47 -4.91 18.53
CA LEU A 129 0.51 -3.92 17.99
C LEU A 129 0.91 -2.47 18.28
N ALA A 130 1.41 -2.19 19.49
CA ALA A 130 1.89 -0.85 19.86
C ALA A 130 3.12 -0.46 19.03
N THR A 131 3.99 -1.42 18.75
CA THR A 131 5.19 -1.19 17.95
C THR A 131 4.86 -0.97 16.48
N ILE A 132 3.94 -1.76 15.91
CA ILE A 132 3.40 -1.56 14.55
C ILE A 132 2.82 -0.15 14.43
N ARG A 133 2.03 0.30 15.42
CA ARG A 133 1.49 1.67 15.44
C ARG A 133 2.61 2.72 15.45
N THR A 134 3.64 2.51 16.27
CA THR A 134 4.76 3.43 16.44
C THR A 134 5.61 3.53 15.18
N GLN A 135 5.82 2.43 14.46
CA GLN A 135 6.63 2.42 13.24
C GLN A 135 5.83 2.81 11.99
N SER A 136 4.49 2.67 12.02
CA SER A 136 3.60 3.22 10.97
C SER A 136 3.41 4.74 11.10
N HIS A 137 3.85 5.32 12.21
CA HIS A 137 3.80 6.75 12.47
C HIS A 137 4.84 7.47 11.61
N ARG A 138 4.49 8.59 10.97
CA ARG A 138 5.42 9.34 10.08
C ARG A 138 6.72 9.82 10.75
N LEU A 139 6.78 9.88 12.07
CA LEU A 139 8.04 10.06 12.81
C LEU A 139 9.10 9.01 12.43
N PHE A 140 8.69 7.78 12.10
CA PHE A 140 9.60 6.76 11.59
C PHE A 140 10.31 7.23 10.32
N ALA A 141 9.55 7.74 9.33
CA ALA A 141 10.10 8.29 8.10
C ALA A 141 11.00 9.51 8.37
N VAL A 142 10.58 10.43 9.24
CA VAL A 142 11.38 11.58 9.70
C VAL A 142 12.75 11.13 10.24
N ASN A 143 12.78 10.06 11.05
CA ASN A 143 14.01 9.56 11.67
C ASN A 143 14.89 8.72 10.73
N VAL A 144 14.34 8.21 9.63
CA VAL A 144 15.07 7.46 8.60
C VAL A 144 15.68 8.41 7.56
N LEU A 145 14.95 9.47 7.19
CA LEU A 145 15.32 10.39 6.11
C LEU A 145 16.77 10.91 6.17
N PRO A 146 17.32 11.33 7.34
CA PRO A 146 18.71 11.82 7.40
C PRO A 146 19.75 10.78 7.00
N ALA A 147 19.52 9.49 7.27
CA ALA A 147 20.43 8.41 6.90
C ALA A 147 20.44 8.13 5.39
N LEU A 148 19.44 8.65 4.66
CA LEU A 148 19.27 8.45 3.21
C LEU A 148 19.78 9.65 2.38
N GLN A 149 20.32 10.69 3.02
CA GLN A 149 20.96 11.83 2.34
C GLN A 149 22.41 11.47 1.98
N LEU A 150 22.58 10.57 0.99
CA LEU A 150 23.87 9.92 0.73
C LEU A 150 24.88 10.82 -0.01
N ASN A 151 24.39 11.69 -0.90
CA ASN A 151 25.18 12.61 -1.72
C ASN A 151 24.26 13.67 -2.36
N ASP A 152 24.81 14.51 -3.24
CA ASP A 152 24.09 15.63 -3.86
C ASP A 152 22.90 15.22 -4.76
N ASN A 153 22.76 13.92 -5.10
CA ASN A 153 21.57 13.42 -5.81
C ASN A 153 20.33 13.29 -4.92
N PHE A 154 20.44 13.58 -3.62
CA PHE A 154 19.37 13.45 -2.65
C PHE A 154 18.94 14.82 -2.11
N CYS A 155 17.68 14.91 -1.72
CA CYS A 155 17.10 16.08 -1.08
C CYS A 155 16.03 15.65 -0.07
N GLY A 156 15.38 16.62 0.55
CA GLY A 156 14.25 16.37 1.44
C GLY A 156 14.53 16.79 2.86
N GLU A 157 13.53 17.40 3.47
CA GLU A 157 13.54 17.83 4.86
C GLU A 157 12.17 17.49 5.44
N SER A 158 12.14 17.03 6.68
CA SER A 158 10.92 16.63 7.37
C SER A 158 11.10 16.84 8.86
N PHE A 159 10.17 17.57 9.47
CA PHE A 159 10.29 18.02 10.85
C PHE A 159 9.11 17.49 11.67
N TYR A 160 9.40 16.89 12.82
CA TYR A 160 8.36 16.45 13.74
C TYR A 160 8.16 17.47 14.85
N LEU A 161 7.01 18.14 14.86
CA LEU A 161 6.70 19.26 15.73
C LEU A 161 5.62 18.85 16.74
N THR A 162 5.84 19.16 18.01
CA THR A 162 5.00 18.68 19.13
C THR A 162 4.22 19.79 19.84
N ASN A 163 4.37 21.04 19.41
CA ASN A 163 3.62 22.18 19.93
C ASN A 163 3.20 23.13 18.80
N THR A 164 2.13 23.89 19.04
CA THR A 164 1.52 24.76 18.02
C THR A 164 2.33 26.01 17.70
N ASN A 165 3.23 26.45 18.60
CA ASN A 165 4.08 27.61 18.35
C ASN A 165 5.15 27.26 17.30
N ASP A 166 5.78 26.10 17.40
CA ASP A 166 6.76 25.65 16.41
C ASP A 166 6.10 25.37 15.06
N ILE A 167 4.88 24.80 15.06
CA ILE A 167 4.12 24.60 13.83
C ILE A 167 3.77 25.94 13.19
N ARG A 168 3.31 26.93 13.98
CA ARG A 168 3.06 28.28 13.51
C ARG A 168 4.31 28.88 12.88
N HIS A 169 5.42 28.84 13.62
CA HIS A 169 6.70 29.38 13.18
C HIS A 169 7.16 28.74 11.86
N PHE A 170 7.03 27.43 11.74
CA PHE A 170 7.34 26.72 10.49
C PHE A 170 6.44 27.21 9.34
N VAL A 171 5.12 27.25 9.53
CA VAL A 171 4.17 27.68 8.50
C VAL A 171 4.44 29.12 8.05
N GLU A 172 4.64 30.04 9.00
CA GLU A 172 4.80 31.49 8.72
C GLU A 172 6.17 31.82 8.08
N ASN A 173 7.17 30.94 8.21
CA ASN A 173 8.48 31.11 7.58
C ASN A 173 8.64 30.43 6.21
N HIS A 174 7.61 29.72 5.73
CA HIS A 174 7.64 29.08 4.42
C HIS A 174 6.56 29.68 3.52
N GLU A 175 6.89 29.99 2.26
CA GLU A 175 5.90 30.47 1.29
C GLU A 175 4.77 29.44 1.12
N THR A 176 5.16 28.17 0.97
CA THR A 176 4.26 27.03 1.00
C THR A 176 4.86 25.87 1.77
N CYS A 177 4.04 25.16 2.53
CA CYS A 177 4.46 23.95 3.24
C CYS A 177 3.30 22.96 3.37
N LEU A 178 3.64 21.73 3.77
CA LEU A 178 2.69 20.66 4.03
C LEU A 178 2.77 20.24 5.49
N LEU A 179 1.63 20.29 6.18
CA LEU A 179 1.47 19.67 7.48
C LEU A 179 0.76 18.32 7.33
N LYS A 180 1.23 17.34 8.08
CA LYS A 180 0.82 15.93 7.99
C LYS A 180 0.48 15.38 9.36
N ALA A 181 -0.72 14.81 9.50
CA ALA A 181 -1.04 13.99 10.66
C ALA A 181 -0.11 12.76 10.67
N PRO A 182 0.49 12.39 11.81
CA PRO A 182 1.45 11.31 11.84
C PRO A 182 0.92 9.91 11.45
N LEU A 183 -0.33 9.62 11.78
CA LEU A 183 -1.08 8.43 11.40
C LEU A 183 -2.28 8.88 10.57
N SER A 184 -2.12 8.75 9.26
CA SER A 184 -3.15 9.05 8.26
C SER A 184 -2.79 8.35 6.95
N GLY A 185 -3.74 8.23 6.03
CA GLY A 185 -3.52 7.55 4.75
C GLY A 185 -4.40 8.08 3.64
N SER A 186 -4.04 7.78 2.39
CA SER A 186 -4.80 8.16 1.18
C SER A 186 -5.08 9.66 1.07
N GLY A 187 -4.08 10.51 1.33
CA GLY A 187 -4.19 11.97 1.27
C GLY A 187 -5.03 12.62 2.37
N LYS A 188 -5.62 11.83 3.29
CA LYS A 188 -6.30 12.36 4.48
C LYS A 188 -5.27 12.87 5.48
N GLY A 189 -5.64 13.85 6.30
CA GLY A 189 -4.74 14.40 7.32
C GLY A 189 -3.59 15.24 6.76
N LEU A 190 -3.74 15.75 5.54
CA LEU A 190 -2.82 16.70 4.90
C LEU A 190 -3.41 18.12 4.97
N ASN A 191 -2.60 19.10 5.37
CA ASN A 191 -2.94 20.51 5.30
C ASN A 191 -1.88 21.26 4.49
N TRP A 192 -2.30 21.77 3.34
CA TRP A 192 -1.46 22.60 2.47
C TRP A 192 -1.54 24.04 2.96
N CYS A 193 -0.43 24.57 3.45
CA CYS A 193 -0.35 25.91 4.03
C CYS A 193 0.38 26.86 3.07
N ARG A 194 -0.08 28.12 3.02
CA ARG A 194 0.52 29.19 2.21
C ARG A 194 0.92 30.35 3.11
N ASN A 195 2.01 30.19 3.84
CA ASN A 195 2.54 31.16 4.81
C ASN A 195 1.61 31.58 5.98
N VAL A 196 0.36 31.10 6.04
CA VAL A 196 -0.63 31.55 7.03
C VAL A 196 -1.09 30.41 7.93
N TYR A 197 -0.83 30.52 9.23
CA TYR A 197 -1.31 29.58 10.25
C TYR A 197 -2.69 29.99 10.79
N THR A 198 -3.74 29.50 10.12
CA THR A 198 -5.12 29.87 10.43
C THR A 198 -5.65 29.19 11.71
N PRO A 199 -6.73 29.72 12.33
CA PRO A 199 -7.37 29.05 13.48
C PRO A 199 -7.87 27.63 13.20
N VAL A 200 -8.24 27.32 11.95
CA VAL A 200 -8.64 25.96 11.55
C VAL A 200 -7.45 25.01 11.59
N ILE A 201 -6.31 25.44 11.04
CA ILE A 201 -5.06 24.67 11.09
C ILE A 201 -4.61 24.52 12.54
N ASN A 202 -4.71 25.57 13.36
CA ASN A 202 -4.36 25.47 14.79
C ASN A 202 -5.15 24.40 15.54
N ARG A 203 -6.48 24.41 15.42
CA ARG A 203 -7.33 23.38 16.06
C ARG A 203 -7.02 21.98 15.54
N TRP A 204 -6.73 21.84 14.25
CA TRP A 204 -6.31 20.56 13.68
C TRP A 204 -4.96 20.11 14.26
N SER A 205 -3.98 21.00 14.38
CA SER A 205 -2.66 20.70 14.98
C SER A 205 -2.79 20.28 16.44
N GLU A 206 -3.57 21.01 17.25
CA GLU A 206 -3.86 20.65 18.65
C GLU A 206 -4.47 19.25 18.74
N HIS A 207 -5.42 18.93 17.85
CA HIS A 207 -6.01 17.61 17.81
C HIS A 207 -4.99 16.52 17.45
N ALA A 208 -4.16 16.76 16.43
CA ALA A 208 -3.11 15.83 16.00
C ALA A 208 -2.08 15.60 17.11
N ILE A 209 -1.61 16.66 17.77
CA ILE A 209 -0.69 16.59 18.92
C ILE A 209 -1.33 15.77 20.05
N ASN A 210 -2.55 16.09 20.45
CA ASN A 210 -3.22 15.40 21.56
C ASN A 210 -3.50 13.91 21.28
N ARG A 211 -3.76 13.54 20.03
CA ARG A 211 -4.14 12.16 19.66
C ARG A 211 -2.98 11.29 19.18
N GLN A 212 -2.00 11.91 18.56
CA GLN A 212 -0.92 11.22 17.83
C GLN A 212 0.47 11.69 18.28
N GLY A 213 0.57 12.72 19.12
CA GLY A 213 1.83 13.15 19.73
C GLY A 213 2.55 14.28 18.97
N GLY A 214 2.11 14.63 17.77
CA GLY A 214 2.75 15.69 16.99
C GLY A 214 2.15 15.89 15.59
N VAL A 215 2.84 16.70 14.80
CA VAL A 215 2.57 16.98 13.38
C VAL A 215 3.89 16.89 12.62
N VAL A 216 3.88 16.24 11.46
CA VAL A 216 5.03 16.30 10.54
C VAL A 216 4.86 17.52 9.63
N ALA A 217 5.90 18.33 9.51
CA ALA A 217 5.94 19.52 8.69
C ALA A 217 7.07 19.40 7.65
N GLU A 218 6.74 19.66 6.39
CA GLU A 218 7.67 19.53 5.26
C GLU A 218 7.55 20.74 4.33
N PRO A 219 8.66 21.23 3.75
CA PRO A 219 8.60 22.19 2.65
C PRO A 219 7.99 21.52 1.39
N ILE A 220 7.43 22.33 0.49
CA ILE A 220 6.93 21.83 -0.80
C ILE A 220 8.07 21.78 -1.81
N TYR A 221 8.21 20.63 -2.47
CA TYR A 221 9.17 20.42 -3.55
C TYR A 221 8.49 20.47 -4.92
N ASN A 222 9.23 20.93 -5.94
CA ASN A 222 8.81 20.84 -7.34
C ASN A 222 8.93 19.39 -7.83
N LYS A 223 7.97 18.57 -7.40
CA LYS A 223 7.91 17.16 -7.74
C LYS A 223 7.64 16.95 -9.23
N VAL A 224 8.44 16.10 -9.86
CA VAL A 224 8.25 15.66 -11.26
C VAL A 224 7.79 14.21 -11.37
N MET A 225 8.00 13.38 -10.34
CA MET A 225 7.62 11.97 -10.37
C MET A 225 7.45 11.39 -8.96
N ASP A 226 6.40 10.59 -8.74
CA ASP A 226 6.22 9.77 -7.54
C ASP A 226 6.65 8.32 -7.83
N PHE A 227 7.39 7.71 -6.92
CA PHE A 227 7.69 6.28 -6.97
C PHE A 227 7.88 5.72 -5.56
N ALA A 228 7.86 4.40 -5.42
CA ALA A 228 8.16 3.73 -4.16
C ALA A 228 9.15 2.60 -4.40
N MET A 229 9.97 2.34 -3.39
CA MET A 229 10.62 1.04 -3.24
C MET A 229 9.79 0.20 -2.27
N LEU A 230 9.47 -1.01 -2.71
CA LEU A 230 8.68 -1.99 -1.96
C LEU A 230 9.62 -2.98 -1.30
N PHE A 231 9.27 -3.44 -0.11
CA PHE A 231 10.08 -4.39 0.64
C PHE A 231 9.20 -5.45 1.31
N TYR A 232 9.82 -6.57 1.67
CA TYR A 232 9.24 -7.59 2.53
C TYR A 232 10.13 -7.81 3.75
N ALA A 233 9.55 -7.63 4.93
CA ALA A 233 10.16 -7.97 6.21
C ALA A 233 9.82 -9.42 6.57
N ALA A 234 10.83 -10.27 6.72
CA ALA A 234 10.65 -11.70 6.97
C ALA A 234 10.36 -12.03 8.46
N GLY A 235 10.54 -11.07 9.36
CA GLY A 235 10.37 -11.25 10.81
C GLY A 235 11.58 -11.84 11.54
N ASP A 236 12.61 -12.23 10.80
CA ASP A 236 13.90 -12.74 11.30
C ASP A 236 14.97 -11.64 11.43
N GLY A 237 14.59 -10.38 11.25
CA GLY A 237 15.51 -9.25 11.21
C GLY A 237 15.87 -8.79 9.81
N ASN A 238 15.51 -9.55 8.77
CA ASN A 238 15.83 -9.22 7.39
C ASN A 238 14.66 -8.50 6.68
N VAL A 239 14.98 -7.38 6.03
CA VAL A 239 14.10 -6.67 5.10
C VAL A 239 14.74 -6.70 3.72
N SER A 240 14.00 -7.25 2.75
CA SER A 240 14.47 -7.46 1.38
C SER A 240 13.65 -6.66 0.38
N PHE A 241 14.31 -6.14 -0.65
CA PHE A 241 13.66 -5.44 -1.75
C PHE A 241 12.70 -6.36 -2.51
N ALA A 242 11.47 -5.88 -2.70
CA ALA A 242 10.38 -6.59 -3.36
C ALA A 242 9.99 -5.99 -4.72
N GLY A 243 10.59 -4.85 -5.11
CA GLY A 243 10.35 -4.21 -6.39
C GLY A 243 10.14 -2.70 -6.31
N TYR A 244 10.08 -2.05 -7.47
CA TYR A 244 9.65 -0.67 -7.58
C TYR A 244 8.14 -0.57 -7.81
N SER A 245 7.59 0.58 -7.47
CA SER A 245 6.23 0.95 -7.82
C SER A 245 6.22 2.39 -8.32
N LEU A 246 5.95 2.59 -9.62
CA LEU A 246 5.73 3.92 -10.19
C LEU A 246 4.25 4.28 -10.03
N PHE A 247 3.94 5.40 -9.37
CA PHE A 247 2.54 5.76 -9.10
C PHE A 247 2.24 7.22 -9.41
N ARG A 248 0.96 7.56 -9.39
CA ARG A 248 0.48 8.93 -9.55
C ARG A 248 -0.39 9.31 -8.38
N THR A 249 -0.19 10.55 -7.95
CA THR A 249 -1.05 11.21 -6.98
C THR A 249 -1.71 12.42 -7.64
N ARG A 250 -2.94 12.73 -7.24
CA ARG A 250 -3.61 13.98 -7.59
C ARG A 250 -2.90 15.16 -6.90
N THR A 251 -3.21 16.38 -7.34
CA THR A 251 -2.62 17.62 -6.76
C THR A 251 -2.86 17.78 -5.26
N ASN A 252 -3.88 17.13 -4.70
CA ASN A 252 -4.17 17.11 -3.26
C ASN A 252 -3.45 15.99 -2.49
N GLY A 253 -2.60 15.18 -3.15
CA GLY A 253 -1.85 14.08 -2.54
C GLY A 253 -2.60 12.74 -2.46
N VAL A 254 -3.80 12.64 -3.04
CA VAL A 254 -4.55 11.37 -3.05
C VAL A 254 -4.01 10.44 -4.14
N TYR A 255 -3.79 9.17 -3.79
CA TYR A 255 -3.43 8.11 -4.72
C TYR A 255 -4.43 8.02 -5.88
N GLU A 256 -3.93 7.91 -7.10
CA GLU A 256 -4.73 7.79 -8.31
C GLU A 256 -4.51 6.45 -9.01
N SER A 257 -3.25 6.07 -9.22
CA SER A 257 -2.92 4.87 -10.00
C SER A 257 -1.48 4.41 -9.83
N ASN A 258 -1.22 3.14 -10.14
CA ASN A 258 0.11 2.57 -10.35
C ASN A 258 0.31 2.26 -11.83
N VAL A 259 1.50 2.54 -12.35
CA VAL A 259 1.90 2.07 -13.67
C VAL A 259 2.38 0.62 -13.54
N LEU A 260 1.87 -0.24 -14.42
CA LEU A 260 2.20 -1.67 -14.48
C LEU A 260 3.37 -1.88 -15.44
N LEU A 261 4.55 -2.13 -14.87
CA LEU A 261 5.83 -2.29 -15.58
C LEU A 261 6.75 -3.24 -14.79
N PRO A 262 7.72 -3.88 -15.47
CA PRO A 262 8.81 -4.58 -14.79
C PRO A 262 9.82 -3.57 -14.21
N ASP A 263 10.57 -4.00 -13.19
CA ASP A 263 11.54 -3.14 -12.48
C ASP A 263 12.54 -2.49 -13.44
N GLU A 264 13.06 -3.24 -14.42
CA GLU A 264 14.06 -2.73 -15.37
C GLU A 264 13.51 -1.54 -16.18
N MET A 265 12.22 -1.54 -16.48
CA MET A 265 11.57 -0.44 -17.19
C MET A 265 11.24 0.73 -16.26
N ILE A 266 10.96 0.48 -14.99
CA ILE A 266 10.81 1.54 -13.98
C ILE A 266 12.16 2.22 -13.78
N GLU A 267 13.24 1.46 -13.55
CA GLU A 267 14.60 1.98 -13.41
C GLU A 267 15.00 2.83 -14.63
N ARG A 268 14.76 2.35 -15.85
CA ARG A 268 15.01 3.14 -17.07
C ARG A 268 14.23 4.46 -17.11
N ARG A 269 13.00 4.48 -16.60
CA ARG A 269 12.20 5.72 -16.52
C ARG A 269 12.77 6.68 -15.49
N LEU A 270 13.13 6.20 -14.31
CA LEU A 270 13.75 6.99 -13.24
C LEU A 270 15.14 7.50 -13.66
N ALA A 271 15.90 6.69 -14.40
CA ALA A 271 17.26 7.00 -14.88
C ALA A 271 17.32 8.17 -15.88
N ASN A 272 16.18 8.61 -16.43
CA ASN A 272 16.11 9.84 -17.22
C ASN A 272 16.26 11.11 -16.36
N TYR A 273 16.15 10.99 -15.04
CA TYR A 273 16.21 12.11 -14.11
C TYR A 273 17.42 12.00 -13.18
N VAL A 274 17.66 10.82 -12.62
CA VAL A 274 18.72 10.61 -11.61
C VAL A 274 19.63 9.43 -12.00
N PRO A 275 20.90 9.42 -11.59
CA PRO A 275 21.79 8.30 -11.90
C PRO A 275 21.26 6.96 -11.37
N LEU A 276 21.38 5.89 -12.17
CA LEU A 276 20.97 4.55 -11.75
C LEU A 276 21.71 4.08 -10.49
N GLU A 277 22.96 4.51 -10.31
CA GLU A 277 23.75 4.18 -9.12
C GLU A 277 23.14 4.77 -7.84
N ALA A 278 22.59 5.99 -7.90
CA ALA A 278 21.91 6.59 -6.74
C ALA A 278 20.67 5.77 -6.32
N LEU A 279 19.94 5.18 -7.27
CA LEU A 279 18.82 4.27 -6.95
C LEU A 279 19.30 2.99 -6.27
N ARG A 280 20.43 2.42 -6.72
CA ARG A 280 21.00 1.19 -6.14
C ARG A 280 21.55 1.42 -4.74
N GLU A 281 22.29 2.51 -4.53
CA GLU A 281 22.80 2.93 -3.23
C GLU A 281 21.64 3.16 -2.25
N LEU A 282 20.59 3.87 -2.70
CA LEU A 282 19.39 4.10 -1.90
C LEU A 282 18.72 2.80 -1.48
N ARG A 283 18.53 1.86 -2.42
CA ARG A 283 17.95 0.55 -2.12
C ARG A 283 18.73 -0.19 -1.04
N LEU A 284 20.05 -0.30 -1.20
CA LEU A 284 20.91 -1.00 -0.23
C LEU A 284 20.89 -0.32 1.14
N CYS A 285 20.90 1.02 1.17
CA CYS A 285 20.81 1.79 2.41
C CYS A 285 19.47 1.55 3.10
N LEU A 286 18.36 1.54 2.36
CA LEU A 286 17.03 1.26 2.88
C LEU A 286 16.89 -0.16 3.41
N GLU A 287 17.37 -1.18 2.70
CA GLU A 287 17.36 -2.56 3.21
C GLU A 287 18.07 -2.64 4.57
N LYS A 288 19.21 -1.98 4.70
CA LYS A 288 19.96 -1.90 5.96
C LYS A 288 19.20 -1.15 7.07
N GLU A 289 18.74 0.07 6.80
CA GLU A 289 18.04 0.90 7.79
C GLU A 289 16.73 0.26 8.24
N LEU A 290 15.95 -0.30 7.30
CA LEU A 290 14.69 -0.98 7.61
C LEU A 290 14.94 -2.28 8.37
N SER A 291 15.94 -3.09 7.98
CA SER A 291 16.31 -4.30 8.72
C SER A 291 16.67 -3.98 10.16
N MET A 292 17.51 -2.97 10.38
CA MET A 292 17.93 -2.54 11.72
C MET A 292 16.75 -2.08 12.58
N ARG A 293 15.83 -1.28 12.00
CA ARG A 293 14.76 -0.62 12.75
C ARG A 293 13.50 -1.46 12.92
N LEU A 294 13.26 -2.42 12.04
CA LEU A 294 12.09 -3.30 12.04
C LEU A 294 12.42 -4.72 12.55
N SER A 295 13.67 -4.97 12.94
CA SER A 295 14.16 -6.30 13.29
C SER A 295 13.30 -7.00 14.33
N HIS A 296 12.82 -8.21 14.01
CA HIS A 296 11.94 -9.05 14.85
C HIS A 296 10.62 -8.40 15.29
N ILE A 297 10.28 -7.22 14.77
CA ILE A 297 9.12 -6.44 15.20
C ILE A 297 7.99 -6.54 14.17
N TYR A 298 8.35 -6.50 12.89
CA TYR A 298 7.39 -6.48 11.79
C TYR A 298 7.65 -7.62 10.81
N THR A 299 6.56 -8.28 10.40
CA THR A 299 6.56 -9.27 9.34
C THR A 299 5.49 -8.88 8.32
N GLY A 300 5.87 -8.82 7.06
CA GLY A 300 4.96 -8.48 5.97
C GLY A 300 5.56 -7.49 4.98
N TYR A 301 4.74 -7.10 4.01
CA TYR A 301 5.10 -6.12 3.00
C TYR A 301 5.03 -4.70 3.54
N LEU A 302 5.93 -3.86 3.04
CA LEU A 302 5.93 -2.42 3.29
C LEU A 302 6.37 -1.65 2.03
N GLY A 303 6.04 -0.37 1.98
CA GLY A 303 6.48 0.53 0.91
C GLY A 303 7.08 1.80 1.47
N THR A 304 8.21 2.24 0.92
CA THR A 304 8.77 3.57 1.16
C THR A 304 8.44 4.45 -0.03
N ASP A 305 7.59 5.44 0.20
CA ASP A 305 7.16 6.39 -0.84
C ASP A 305 8.23 7.47 -1.00
N MET A 306 8.47 7.84 -2.25
CA MET A 306 9.56 8.70 -2.69
C MET A 306 9.08 9.62 -3.81
N MET A 307 9.86 10.65 -4.07
CA MET A 307 9.64 11.48 -5.24
C MET A 307 10.96 11.93 -5.84
N ILE A 308 10.93 12.24 -7.14
CA ILE A 308 11.98 13.00 -7.79
C ILE A 308 11.54 14.46 -7.85
N CYS A 309 12.43 15.33 -7.40
CA CYS A 309 12.21 16.77 -7.28
C CYS A 309 13.14 17.51 -8.24
N ARG A 310 12.64 18.58 -8.85
CA ARG A 310 13.41 19.48 -9.72
C ARG A 310 13.88 20.70 -8.95
N PHE A 311 15.13 21.07 -9.16
CA PHE A 311 15.81 22.22 -8.59
C PHE A 311 16.35 23.12 -9.70
N ALA A 312 16.62 24.39 -9.37
CA ALA A 312 17.18 25.35 -10.32
C ALA A 312 18.71 25.23 -10.45
N ASP A 313 19.35 24.66 -9.44
CA ASP A 313 20.78 24.42 -9.31
C ASP A 313 21.14 22.95 -9.57
N ALA A 314 22.42 22.70 -9.88
CA ALA A 314 22.90 21.35 -10.14
C ALA A 314 23.09 20.55 -8.83
N PRO A 315 22.74 19.25 -8.80
CA PRO A 315 22.04 18.52 -9.85
C PRO A 315 20.57 18.95 -9.95
N GLU A 316 20.09 19.09 -11.19
CA GLU A 316 18.73 19.59 -11.50
C GLU A 316 17.63 18.69 -10.93
N TYR A 317 17.86 17.37 -10.89
CA TYR A 317 16.92 16.41 -10.33
C TYR A 317 17.56 15.68 -9.15
N ARG A 318 16.79 15.57 -8.06
CA ARG A 318 17.21 14.91 -6.83
C ARG A 318 16.10 14.02 -6.32
N ILE A 319 16.48 12.94 -5.63
CA ILE A 319 15.56 12.01 -4.99
C ILE A 319 15.22 12.56 -3.60
N HIS A 320 13.94 12.71 -3.30
CA HIS A 320 13.46 12.75 -1.91
C HIS A 320 13.19 11.30 -1.47
N PRO A 321 14.09 10.68 -0.67
CA PRO A 321 14.17 9.22 -0.57
C PRO A 321 13.19 8.59 0.41
N CYS A 322 12.50 9.37 1.24
CA CYS A 322 11.55 8.85 2.22
C CYS A 322 10.51 9.90 2.60
N VAL A 323 9.40 9.94 1.86
CA VAL A 323 8.23 10.81 2.14
C VAL A 323 7.35 10.18 3.22
N GLU A 324 7.15 8.87 3.15
CA GLU A 324 6.50 8.06 4.18
C GLU A 324 6.90 6.59 4.05
N VAL A 325 6.78 5.84 5.15
CA VAL A 325 6.94 4.38 5.18
C VAL A 325 5.61 3.76 5.60
N ASN A 326 5.06 2.91 4.74
CA ASN A 326 3.77 2.27 4.90
C ASN A 326 3.96 0.81 5.34
N LEU A 327 3.79 0.51 6.64
CA LEU A 327 3.93 -0.85 7.20
C LEU A 327 2.69 -1.72 7.04
N ARG A 328 2.32 -1.93 5.79
CA ARG A 328 1.18 -2.74 5.38
C ARG A 328 1.34 -3.12 3.93
N MET A 329 0.51 -4.05 3.49
CA MET A 329 0.20 -4.18 2.07
C MET A 329 -0.18 -2.78 1.51
N THR A 330 0.34 -2.46 0.34
CA THR A 330 0.07 -1.18 -0.34
C THR A 330 -0.48 -1.45 -1.73
N MET A 331 -1.14 -0.47 -2.32
CA MET A 331 -1.57 -0.55 -3.72
C MET A 331 -0.38 -0.78 -4.66
N GLY A 332 0.81 -0.26 -4.33
CA GLY A 332 2.05 -0.55 -5.05
C GLY A 332 2.45 -2.03 -4.99
N VAL A 333 2.34 -2.67 -3.82
CA VAL A 333 2.61 -4.12 -3.69
C VAL A 333 1.58 -4.93 -4.46
N VAL A 334 0.30 -4.56 -4.41
CA VAL A 334 -0.74 -5.22 -5.23
C VAL A 334 -0.40 -5.11 -6.71
N ALA A 335 -0.09 -3.91 -7.20
CA ALA A 335 0.26 -3.67 -8.59
C ALA A 335 1.48 -4.50 -9.02
N ARG A 336 2.51 -4.56 -8.17
CA ARG A 336 3.74 -5.30 -8.44
C ARG A 336 3.51 -6.81 -8.51
N LEU A 337 2.89 -7.38 -7.48
CA LEU A 337 2.61 -8.82 -7.43
C LEU A 337 1.62 -9.25 -8.52
N PHE A 338 0.64 -8.39 -8.84
CA PHE A 338 -0.26 -8.61 -9.96
C PHE A 338 0.49 -8.66 -11.29
N TYR A 339 1.39 -7.70 -11.53
CA TYR A 339 2.18 -7.63 -12.76
C TYR A 339 3.00 -8.91 -12.97
N ASP A 340 3.77 -9.31 -11.96
CA ASP A 340 4.69 -10.44 -12.05
C ASP A 340 3.96 -11.75 -12.41
N ARG A 341 2.79 -11.95 -11.81
CA ARG A 341 2.01 -13.19 -11.95
C ARG A 341 1.16 -13.21 -13.20
N TYR A 342 0.42 -12.13 -13.45
CA TYR A 342 -0.69 -12.16 -14.40
C TYR A 342 -0.45 -11.35 -15.66
N VAL A 343 0.67 -10.65 -15.80
CA VAL A 343 0.94 -9.81 -16.98
C VAL A 343 2.08 -10.38 -17.80
N GLN A 344 1.95 -10.33 -19.13
CA GLN A 344 3.04 -10.65 -20.05
C GLN A 344 4.15 -9.58 -19.94
N PRO A 345 5.44 -9.94 -19.93
CA PRO A 345 6.53 -8.97 -19.74
C PRO A 345 6.55 -7.78 -20.71
N GLU A 346 6.00 -7.94 -21.92
CA GLU A 346 5.92 -6.91 -22.96
C GLU A 346 4.68 -6.02 -22.87
N ALA A 347 3.73 -6.34 -21.98
CA ALA A 347 2.54 -5.54 -21.77
C ALA A 347 2.83 -4.44 -20.73
N GLU A 348 2.31 -3.25 -20.97
CA GLU A 348 2.35 -2.15 -20.01
C GLU A 348 0.94 -1.61 -19.78
N GLY A 349 0.70 -1.02 -18.62
CA GLY A 349 -0.64 -0.55 -18.32
C GLY A 349 -0.74 0.22 -17.03
N VAL A 350 -1.97 0.28 -16.52
CA VAL A 350 -2.28 1.01 -15.29
C VAL A 350 -3.16 0.16 -14.40
N PHE A 351 -2.81 0.09 -13.12
CA PHE A 351 -3.69 -0.33 -12.05
C PHE A 351 -4.33 0.92 -11.41
N LYS A 352 -5.65 0.94 -11.27
CA LYS A 352 -6.40 2.07 -10.71
C LYS A 352 -7.40 1.61 -9.66
N VAL A 353 -7.61 2.47 -8.67
CA VAL A 353 -8.76 2.40 -7.76
C VAL A 353 -9.60 3.65 -7.98
N ASN A 354 -10.78 3.47 -8.58
CA ASN A 354 -11.69 4.56 -8.89
C ASN A 354 -12.78 4.65 -7.83
N TYR A 355 -13.27 5.87 -7.59
CA TYR A 355 -14.46 6.15 -6.79
C TYR A 355 -15.51 6.84 -7.66
N SER A 356 -16.76 6.42 -7.50
CA SER A 356 -17.93 7.09 -8.06
C SER A 356 -18.96 7.33 -6.95
N SER A 357 -19.56 8.51 -6.93
CA SER A 357 -20.73 8.78 -6.07
C SER A 357 -22.00 8.07 -6.58
N SER A 358 -22.01 7.60 -7.83
CA SER A 358 -23.13 6.89 -8.46
C SER A 358 -22.71 5.45 -8.84
N PRO A 359 -23.34 4.41 -8.25
CA PRO A 359 -23.12 3.03 -8.65
C PRO A 359 -23.45 2.78 -10.13
N ASP A 360 -24.50 3.42 -10.65
CA ASP A 360 -24.90 3.29 -12.07
C ASP A 360 -23.83 3.84 -13.01
N GLN A 361 -23.21 4.96 -12.66
CA GLN A 361 -22.11 5.53 -13.43
C GLN A 361 -20.89 4.60 -13.43
N LEU A 362 -20.57 4.00 -12.28
CA LEU A 362 -19.46 3.06 -12.15
C LEU A 362 -19.72 1.79 -12.99
N ALA A 363 -20.95 1.29 -12.98
CA ALA A 363 -21.37 0.15 -13.78
C ALA A 363 -21.34 0.46 -15.28
N ALA A 364 -21.80 1.64 -15.69
CA ALA A 364 -21.75 2.08 -17.08
C ALA A 364 -20.31 2.20 -17.59
N GLU A 365 -19.40 2.78 -16.80
CA GLU A 365 -17.96 2.84 -17.12
C GLU A 365 -17.35 1.45 -17.22
N HIS A 366 -17.66 0.55 -16.28
CA HIS A 366 -17.21 -0.84 -16.32
C HIS A 366 -17.65 -1.57 -17.61
N LEU A 367 -18.92 -1.45 -18.00
CA LEU A 367 -19.44 -2.05 -19.24
C LEU A 367 -18.82 -1.45 -20.49
N HIS A 368 -18.58 -0.13 -20.49
CA HIS A 368 -17.91 0.56 -21.57
C HIS A 368 -16.47 0.03 -21.77
N LEU A 369 -15.70 -0.08 -20.69
CA LEU A 369 -14.32 -0.58 -20.72
C LEU A 369 -14.24 -2.05 -21.14
N LEU A 370 -15.17 -2.91 -20.68
CA LEU A 370 -15.27 -4.30 -21.14
C LEU A 370 -15.46 -4.41 -22.65
N LYS A 371 -16.26 -3.50 -23.23
CA LYS A 371 -16.56 -3.49 -24.67
C LYS A 371 -15.40 -2.91 -25.49
N GLU A 372 -14.81 -1.80 -25.03
CA GLU A 372 -13.77 -1.10 -25.78
C GLU A 372 -12.41 -1.82 -25.69
N TYR A 373 -12.11 -2.41 -24.54
CA TYR A 373 -10.84 -3.06 -24.25
C TYR A 373 -11.06 -4.52 -23.83
N PRO A 374 -11.52 -5.40 -24.75
CA PRO A 374 -11.75 -6.80 -24.41
C PRO A 374 -10.46 -7.46 -23.89
N LEU A 375 -10.60 -8.21 -22.80
CA LEU A 375 -9.47 -8.88 -22.16
C LEU A 375 -8.89 -9.98 -23.05
N GLN A 376 -7.57 -9.93 -23.26
CA GLN A 376 -6.82 -10.93 -24.02
C GLN A 376 -5.85 -11.64 -23.08
N VAL A 377 -6.05 -12.94 -22.88
CA VAL A 377 -5.22 -13.80 -22.03
C VAL A 377 -4.62 -14.93 -22.87
N SER A 378 -3.34 -15.21 -22.66
CA SER A 378 -2.65 -16.38 -23.22
C SER A 378 -1.76 -17.01 -22.17
N GLY A 379 -1.91 -18.33 -21.97
CA GLY A 379 -1.11 -19.08 -21.01
C GLY A 379 -1.26 -18.58 -19.56
N GLY A 380 -2.46 -18.15 -19.16
CA GLY A 380 -2.70 -17.60 -17.83
C GLY A 380 -2.16 -16.18 -17.59
N LYS A 381 -1.65 -15.50 -18.63
CA LYS A 381 -1.15 -14.13 -18.54
C LYS A 381 -1.86 -13.19 -19.51
N ILE A 382 -2.10 -11.96 -19.08
CA ILE A 382 -2.77 -10.90 -19.80
C ILE A 382 -1.80 -10.29 -20.81
N ILE A 383 -2.23 -10.23 -22.06
CA ILE A 383 -1.52 -9.57 -23.17
C ILE A 383 -1.97 -8.11 -23.32
N ALA A 384 -3.28 -7.87 -23.21
CA ALA A 384 -3.90 -6.56 -23.34
C ALA A 384 -5.35 -6.58 -22.84
N GLY A 385 -5.96 -5.41 -22.69
CA GLY A 385 -7.37 -5.24 -22.37
C GLY A 385 -7.62 -4.80 -20.93
N TYR A 386 -8.90 -4.67 -20.61
CA TYR A 386 -9.40 -4.25 -19.31
C TYR A 386 -9.78 -5.47 -18.45
N LEU A 387 -9.43 -5.43 -17.17
CA LEU A 387 -9.86 -6.41 -16.18
C LEU A 387 -10.23 -5.71 -14.88
N SER A 388 -11.47 -5.89 -14.42
CA SER A 388 -11.84 -5.57 -13.04
C SER A 388 -11.23 -6.60 -12.09
N LEU A 389 -10.71 -6.14 -10.95
CA LEU A 389 -10.11 -6.98 -9.90
C LEU A 389 -11.10 -7.32 -8.76
N ALA A 390 -12.28 -6.73 -8.78
CA ALA A 390 -13.39 -7.07 -7.88
C ALA A 390 -14.72 -6.99 -8.66
N PRO A 391 -15.79 -7.66 -8.21
CA PRO A 391 -17.09 -7.52 -8.86
C PRO A 391 -17.64 -6.09 -8.72
N ILE A 392 -18.25 -5.58 -9.79
CA ILE A 392 -19.04 -4.36 -9.75
C ILE A 392 -20.49 -4.75 -9.46
N THR A 393 -21.01 -4.31 -8.32
CA THR A 393 -22.35 -4.63 -7.83
C THR A 393 -23.27 -3.39 -7.91
N PRO A 394 -24.60 -3.54 -7.75
CA PRO A 394 -25.53 -2.40 -7.69
C PRO A 394 -25.26 -1.41 -6.54
N HIS A 395 -24.37 -1.74 -5.60
CA HIS A 395 -24.02 -0.91 -4.45
C HIS A 395 -22.56 -0.46 -4.46
N SER A 396 -21.80 -0.82 -5.51
CA SER A 396 -20.38 -0.51 -5.59
C SER A 396 -20.18 1.00 -5.83
N HIS A 397 -19.31 1.58 -5.02
CA HIS A 397 -18.81 2.95 -5.20
C HIS A 397 -17.32 2.95 -5.53
N TYR A 398 -16.61 1.86 -5.24
CA TYR A 398 -15.21 1.70 -5.60
C TYR A 398 -15.01 0.57 -6.60
N ALA A 399 -14.09 0.76 -7.53
CA ALA A 399 -13.64 -0.26 -8.48
C ALA A 399 -12.11 -0.32 -8.49
N ALA A 400 -11.56 -1.51 -8.35
CA ALA A 400 -10.15 -1.80 -8.62
C ALA A 400 -10.06 -2.46 -10.00
N SER A 401 -9.22 -1.93 -10.89
CA SER A 401 -9.10 -2.47 -12.23
C SER A 401 -7.71 -2.26 -12.82
N VAL A 402 -7.39 -3.05 -13.84
CA VAL A 402 -6.23 -2.86 -14.68
C VAL A 402 -6.65 -2.62 -16.13
N LEU A 403 -5.87 -1.81 -16.83
CA LEU A 403 -5.97 -1.62 -18.27
C LEU A 403 -4.57 -1.77 -18.87
N LEU A 404 -4.40 -2.81 -19.70
CA LEU A 404 -3.12 -3.19 -20.29
C LEU A 404 -3.14 -3.00 -21.81
N CYS A 405 -1.99 -2.64 -22.36
CA CYS A 405 -1.75 -2.52 -23.79
C CYS A 405 -0.45 -3.23 -24.15
N LYS A 406 -0.34 -3.71 -25.38
CA LYS A 406 0.96 -4.09 -25.96
C LYS A 406 1.86 -2.85 -25.97
N ALA A 407 3.12 -3.01 -25.58
CA ALA A 407 4.09 -1.91 -25.60
C ALA A 407 4.01 -1.16 -26.94
N HIS A 408 4.10 0.18 -26.89
CA HIS A 408 3.97 1.17 -27.99
C HIS A 408 2.59 1.83 -28.16
N CYS A 409 1.52 1.35 -27.52
CA CYS A 409 0.20 2.03 -27.53
C CYS A 409 -0.06 2.94 -26.31
N TYR A 410 0.78 2.93 -25.27
CA TYR A 410 0.46 3.59 -24.00
C TYR A 410 0.41 5.13 -24.06
N LYS A 411 1.00 5.77 -25.10
CA LYS A 411 0.98 7.24 -25.23
C LYS A 411 -0.44 7.82 -25.43
N SER A 412 -1.41 7.02 -25.86
CA SER A 412 -2.80 7.45 -26.08
C SER A 412 -3.77 7.21 -24.91
N LEU A 413 -3.31 6.61 -23.81
CA LEU A 413 -4.12 6.33 -22.61
C LEU A 413 -3.86 7.30 -21.44
N LYS A 414 -3.05 8.35 -21.68
CA LYS A 414 -2.66 9.33 -20.67
C LYS A 414 -3.73 10.36 -20.39
#